data_AF-A0A929UR87-F1
#
_entry.id   AF-A0A929UR87-F1
#
_cell.length_a   1.000
_cell.length_b   1.000
_cell.length_c   1.000
_cell.angle_alpha   90.00
_cell.angle_beta   90.00
_cell.angle_gamma   90.00
#
_symmetry.space_group_name_H-M   'P 1'
#
loop_
_entity.id
_entity.type
_entity.pdbx_description
1 polymer ?
#
loop_
_entity_poly.entity_id
_entity_poly.type
_entity_poly.pdbx_seq_one_letter_code
_entity_poly.pdbx_strand_id
1 'polypeptide(L)' 'MEQKVFGYPEFDQNGEQILTTYENEYRAMNMDIRVYRMKAGEEKDFLREQEETAILLL' A
#
# COMPACT_ATOMS: atom_id res chain seq x y z
N MET A 1 -23.32 7.31 -5.27
CA MET A 1 -22.00 7.88 -4.91
C MET A 1 -21.00 7.36 -5.93
N GLU A 2 -20.24 8.23 -6.58
CA GLU A 2 -19.13 7.80 -7.43
C GLU A 2 -18.10 7.03 -6.61
N GLN A 3 -17.56 5.95 -7.18
CA GLN A 3 -16.42 5.23 -6.60
C GLN A 3 -15.13 5.93 -7.02
N LYS A 4 -14.28 6.27 -6.05
CA LYS A 4 -12.94 6.78 -6.37
C LYS A 4 -12.06 5.63 -6.83
N VAL A 5 -11.48 5.79 -8.02
CA VAL A 5 -10.60 4.78 -8.63
C VAL A 5 -9.12 5.10 -8.48
N PHE A 6 -8.76 6.36 -8.17
CA PHE A 6 -7.36 6.76 -8.10
C PHE A 6 -7.14 8.04 -7.29
N GLY A 7 -5.98 8.13 -6.63
CA GLY A 7 -5.49 9.29 -5.91
C GLY A 7 -4.04 9.12 -5.46
N TYR A 8 -3.47 10.18 -4.87
CA TYR A 8 -2.08 10.22 -4.38
C TYR A 8 -2.09 10.48 -2.87
N PRO A 9 -2.29 9.46 -2.03
CA PRO A 9 -2.20 9.63 -0.58
C PRO A 9 -0.78 10.00 -0.18
N GLU A 10 -0.61 10.72 0.94
CA GLU A 10 0.72 11.09 1.43
C GLU A 10 1.34 9.97 2.28
N PHE A 11 2.66 10.04 2.44
CA PHE A 11 3.36 9.18 3.40
C PHE A 11 2.98 9.56 4.84
N ASP A 12 2.80 8.55 5.68
CA ASP A 12 2.67 8.75 7.12
C ASP A 12 4.04 9.02 7.78
N GLN A 13 4.02 9.24 9.10
CA GLN A 13 5.23 9.45 9.90
C GLN A 13 6.22 8.27 9.90
N ASN A 14 5.76 7.08 9.52
CA ASN A 14 6.57 5.86 9.42
C ASN A 14 7.13 5.65 8.01
N GLY A 15 6.79 6.50 7.04
CA GLY A 15 7.18 6.33 5.65
C GLY A 15 6.33 5.28 4.92
N GLU A 16 5.12 4.98 5.39
CA GLU A 16 4.15 4.14 4.69
C GLU A 16 3.14 5.02 3.93
N GLN A 17 2.93 4.71 2.66
CA GLN A 17 1.91 5.32 1.81
C GLN A 17 0.96 4.21 1.37
N ILE A 18 -0.27 4.26 1.85
CA ILE A 18 -1.31 3.28 1.54
C ILE A 18 -2.12 3.76 0.33
N LEU A 19 -1.80 3.25 -0.86
CA LEU A 19 -2.46 3.66 -2.11
C LEU A 19 -3.90 3.14 -2.15
N THR A 20 -4.09 1.84 -1.98
CA THR A 20 -5.41 1.20 -2.01
C THR A 20 -5.47 0.12 -0.94
N THR A 21 -6.64 -0.06 -0.32
CA THR A 21 -6.96 -1.23 0.52
C THR A 21 -8.41 -1.60 0.29
N TYR A 22 -8.83 -2.74 0.82
CA TYR A 22 -10.24 -3.15 0.77
C TYR A 22 -11.20 -2.24 1.56
N GLU A 23 -10.66 -1.35 2.40
CA GLU A 23 -11.43 -0.54 3.36
C GLU A 23 -11.32 0.97 3.10
N ASN A 24 -10.34 1.41 2.32
CA ASN A 24 -10.13 2.84 2.07
C ASN A 24 -11.01 3.39 0.92
N GLU A 25 -10.86 4.68 0.64
CA GLU A 25 -11.65 5.35 -0.39
C GLU A 25 -11.42 4.80 -1.82
N TYR A 26 -10.35 4.03 -2.04
CA TYR A 26 -9.95 3.42 -3.31
C TYR A 26 -10.22 1.91 -3.38
N ARG A 27 -11.04 1.36 -2.48
CA ARG A 27 -11.40 -0.07 -2.43
C ARG A 27 -11.93 -0.68 -3.73
N ALA A 28 -12.44 0.15 -4.65
CA ALA A 28 -12.90 -0.32 -5.96
C ALA A 28 -11.78 -0.94 -6.81
N MET A 29 -10.51 -0.70 -6.47
CA MET A 29 -9.35 -1.32 -7.11
C MET A 29 -9.13 -2.78 -6.70
N ASN A 30 -9.79 -3.26 -5.64
CA ASN A 30 -9.71 -4.64 -5.13
C ASN A 30 -8.27 -5.17 -4.92
N MET A 31 -7.35 -4.29 -4.56
CA MET A 31 -5.96 -4.60 -4.26
C MET A 31 -5.52 -3.89 -2.99
N ASP A 32 -4.59 -4.48 -2.25
CA ASP A 32 -3.85 -3.82 -1.19
C ASP A 32 -2.46 -3.42 -1.71
N ILE A 33 -2.29 -2.13 -2.01
CA ILE A 33 -1.03 -1.59 -2.56
C ILE A 33 -0.47 -0.54 -1.60
N ARG A 34 0.78 -0.74 -1.23
CA ARG A 34 1.51 0.11 -0.27
C ARG A 34 2.88 0.42 -0.80
N VAL A 35 3.35 1.64 -0.52
CA VAL A 35 4.70 2.09 -0.81
C VAL A 35 5.39 2.36 0.52
N TYR A 36 6.59 1.81 0.68
CA TYR A 36 7.40 1.98 1.88
C TYR A 36 8.66 2.77 1.54
N ARG A 37 8.85 3.91 2.21
CA ARG A 37 10.11 4.66 2.17
C ARG A 37 11.03 4.13 3.27
N MET A 38 11.89 3.20 2.90
CA MET A 38 12.80 2.54 3.84
C MET A 38 14.01 3.41 4.19
N LYS A 39 14.45 3.34 5.44
CA LYS A 39 15.73 3.92 5.88
C LYS A 39 16.88 2.94 5.66
N ALA A 40 18.11 3.45 5.58
CA ALA A 40 19.29 2.60 5.49
C ALA A 40 19.37 1.67 6.71
N GLY A 41 19.52 0.36 6.46
CA GLY A 41 19.55 -0.67 7.49
C GLY A 41 18.20 -1.08 8.05
N GLU A 42 17.08 -0.57 7.51
CA GLU A 42 15.75 -1.05 7.87
C GLU A 42 15.45 -2.38 7.18
N GLU A 43 14.89 -3.32 7.94
CA GLU A 43 14.39 -4.59 7.45
C GLU A 43 12.87 -4.64 7.66
N LYS A 44 12.15 -5.25 6.71
CA LYS A 44 10.71 -5.50 6.80
C LYS A 44 10.39 -6.90 6.29
N ASP A 45 9.51 -7.57 7.04
CA ASP A 45 8.93 -8.85 6.66
C ASP A 45 7.50 -8.63 6.14
N PHE A 46 7.18 -9.28 5.03
CA PHE A 46 5.85 -9.25 4.44
C PHE A 46 5.28 -10.67 4.39
N LEU A 47 4.13 -10.88 5.02
CA LEU A 47 3.40 -12.13 4.94
C LEU A 47 1.90 -11.85 4.91
N ARG A 48 1.23 -12.35 3.88
CA ARG A 48 -0.23 -12.46 3.82
C ARG A 48 -0.60 -13.84 3.33
N GLU A 49 -1.01 -14.71 4.26
CA GLU A 49 -1.19 -16.15 4.01
C GLU A 49 -2.19 -16.47 2.88
N GLN A 50 -3.13 -15.57 2.63
CA GLN A 50 -4.22 -15.77 1.65
C GLN A 50 -4.09 -14.87 0.41
N GLU A 51 -2.98 -14.14 0.27
CA GLU A 51 -2.77 -13.20 -0.83
C GLU A 51 -1.43 -13.43 -1.52
N GLU A 52 -1.45 -13.41 -2.86
CA GLU A 52 -0.22 -13.32 -3.62
C GLU A 52 0.44 -11.96 -3.38
N THR A 53 1.74 -11.96 -3.07
CA THR A 53 2.50 -10.74 -2.79
C THR A 53 3.55 -10.54 -3.87
N ALA A 54 3.51 -9.39 -4.53
CA ALA A 54 4.55 -8.94 -5.46
C ALA A 54 5.31 -7.76 -4.84
N ILE A 55 6.63 -7.81 -4.89
CA ILE A 55 7.51 -6.76 -4.35
C ILE A 55 8.28 -6.14 -5.51
N LEU A 56 8.15 -4.81 -5.64
CA LEU A 56 8.96 -4.00 -6.54
C LEU A 56 9.94 -3.18 -5.71
N LEU A 57 11.24 -3.37 -5.95
CA LEU A 57 12.29 -2.54 -5.38
C LEU A 57 12.64 -1.43 -6.37
N LEU A 58 12.63 -0.17 -5.90
CA LEU A 58 12.89 1.05 -6.67
C LEU A 58 14.19 1.73 -6.23
#